data_AF-A0A183MS30-F1
#
_entry.id   AF-A0A183MS30-F1
#
_cell.length_a   1.000
_cell.length_b   1.000
_cell.length_c   1.000
_cell.angle_alpha   90.00
_cell.angle_beta   90.00
_cell.angle_gamma   90.00
#
_symmetry.space_group_name_H-M   'P 1'
#
loop_
_entity.id
_entity.type
_entity.pdbx_description
1 polymer ?
#
loop_
_entity_poly.entity_id
_entity_poly.type
_entity_poly.pdbx_seq_one_letter_code
_entity_poly.pdbx_strand_id
1 'polypeptide(L)'
;MDPSDKLVSTQKVSKAARRREKRAALQHAQQTAALMNIQTDRSNSLRSVEMKKLEKELSARHLCLFEVPSDGDCLYQSIGHQLKIRNYPLHTLIGKIEMSDPEILDDITTDLTMKQVVKILRHLASYHIRKNMDDFLPFLFNPDSGEPMSIANFEQYCDNIEKTSMWGGQIEIRALSTMLQLPIEILQAEGVPLIIGEEFSEEPPITIV
;
A
#
# COMPACT_ATOMS: atom_id res chain seq x y z
N MET A 1 -5.21 -79.48 38.07
CA MET A 1 -4.36 -78.33 37.69
C MET A 1 -4.75 -77.91 36.28
N ASP A 2 -5.07 -76.62 36.14
CA ASP A 2 -5.06 -75.78 34.93
C ASP A 2 -6.12 -75.97 33.81
N PRO A 3 -6.40 -74.94 32.97
CA PRO A 3 -7.53 -74.03 33.21
C PRO A 3 -8.37 -73.70 31.95
N SER A 4 -9.62 -73.30 32.20
CA SER A 4 -10.38 -72.21 31.56
C SER A 4 -10.19 -71.91 30.05
N ASP A 5 -11.10 -72.44 29.27
CA ASP A 5 -11.51 -71.96 27.95
C ASP A 5 -12.24 -70.60 28.10
N LYS A 6 -11.71 -69.51 27.51
CA LYS A 6 -12.34 -68.17 27.53
C LYS A 6 -12.89 -67.81 26.13
N LEU A 7 -14.21 -67.82 26.04
CA LEU A 7 -15.00 -67.26 24.94
C LEU A 7 -14.68 -65.78 24.67
N VAL A 8 -14.30 -65.49 23.42
CA VAL A 8 -14.22 -64.12 22.89
C VAL A 8 -15.62 -63.67 22.47
N SER A 9 -16.23 -62.77 23.23
CA SER A 9 -17.51 -62.13 22.90
C SER A 9 -17.29 -60.98 21.91
N THR A 10 -17.65 -61.16 20.63
CA THR A 10 -17.77 -60.06 19.67
C THR A 10 -19.11 -59.35 19.87
N GLN A 11 -19.12 -58.29 20.67
CA GLN A 11 -20.30 -57.42 20.82
C GLN A 11 -20.56 -56.63 19.52
N LYS A 12 -21.70 -56.90 18.87
CA LYS A 12 -22.16 -56.19 17.66
C LYS A 12 -22.57 -54.76 18.02
N VAL A 13 -21.91 -53.77 17.42
CA VAL A 13 -22.26 -52.35 17.54
C VAL A 13 -23.74 -52.15 17.18
N SER A 14 -24.49 -51.48 18.06
CA SER A 14 -25.93 -51.23 17.89
C SER A 14 -26.24 -50.43 16.61
N LYS A 15 -27.34 -50.77 15.93
CA LYS A 15 -27.87 -50.01 14.77
C LYS A 15 -28.06 -48.52 15.10
N ALA A 16 -28.36 -48.18 16.36
CA ALA A 16 -28.54 -46.79 16.81
C ALA A 16 -27.20 -46.05 16.95
N ALA A 17 -26.15 -46.72 17.45
CA ALA A 17 -24.81 -46.15 17.55
C ALA A 17 -24.23 -45.83 16.16
N ARG A 18 -24.35 -46.77 15.21
CA ARG A 18 -23.93 -46.58 13.81
C ARG A 18 -24.69 -45.43 13.11
N ARG A 19 -25.96 -45.21 13.45
CA ARG A 19 -26.76 -44.07 12.93
C ARG A 19 -26.29 -42.73 13.50
N ARG A 20 -25.93 -42.67 14.79
CA ARG A 20 -25.40 -41.45 15.43
C ARG A 20 -24.03 -41.08 14.88
N GLU A 21 -23.14 -42.05 14.74
CA GLU A 21 -21.80 -41.87 14.16
C GLU A 21 -21.87 -41.40 12.71
N LYS A 22 -22.74 -42.01 11.88
CA LYS A 22 -22.95 -41.56 10.50
C LYS A 22 -23.47 -40.12 10.42
N ARG A 23 -24.36 -39.71 11.34
CA ARG A 23 -24.87 -38.32 11.40
C ARG A 23 -23.77 -37.35 11.85
N ALA A 24 -22.97 -37.70 12.85
CA ALA A 24 -21.84 -36.90 13.32
C ALA A 24 -20.77 -36.74 12.23
N ALA A 25 -20.43 -37.82 11.52
CA ALA A 25 -19.49 -37.78 10.40
C ALA A 25 -20.01 -36.89 9.25
N LEU A 26 -21.31 -36.97 8.92
CA LEU A 26 -21.90 -36.09 7.89
C LEU A 26 -21.88 -34.61 8.32
N GLN A 27 -22.17 -34.33 9.60
CA GLN A 27 -22.18 -32.97 10.13
C GLN A 27 -20.76 -32.38 10.20
N HIS A 28 -19.78 -33.17 10.62
CA HIS A 28 -18.36 -32.79 10.59
C HIS A 28 -17.88 -32.57 9.15
N ALA A 29 -18.24 -33.45 8.21
CA ALA A 29 -17.91 -33.27 6.79
C ALA A 29 -18.54 -31.98 6.21
N GLN A 30 -19.80 -31.68 6.54
CA GLN A 30 -20.46 -30.44 6.14
C GLN A 30 -19.78 -29.19 6.75
N GLN A 31 -19.42 -29.22 8.02
CA GLN A 31 -18.69 -28.12 8.67
C GLN A 31 -17.31 -27.91 8.05
N THR A 32 -16.58 -29.00 7.78
CA THR A 32 -15.26 -28.95 7.15
C THR A 32 -15.35 -28.36 5.74
N ALA A 33 -16.35 -28.78 4.96
CA ALA A 33 -16.60 -28.25 3.61
C ALA A 33 -16.97 -26.76 3.62
N ALA A 34 -17.79 -26.31 4.57
CA ALA A 34 -18.14 -24.89 4.70
C ALA A 34 -16.92 -24.01 5.06
N LEU A 35 -16.06 -24.47 5.97
CA LEU A 35 -14.81 -23.77 6.30
C LEU A 35 -13.83 -23.73 5.12
N MET A 36 -13.72 -24.83 4.37
CA MET A 36 -12.90 -24.88 3.15
C MET A 36 -13.42 -23.92 2.07
N ASN A 37 -14.74 -23.81 1.88
CA ASN A 37 -15.31 -22.84 0.93
C ASN A 37 -15.01 -21.40 1.34
N ILE A 38 -15.14 -21.04 2.63
CA ILE A 38 -14.78 -19.70 3.13
C ILE A 38 -13.28 -19.41 2.92
N GLN A 39 -12.41 -20.39 3.14
CA GLN A 39 -10.98 -20.25 2.87
C GLN A 39 -10.69 -20.09 1.38
N THR A 40 -11.40 -20.83 0.52
CA THR A 40 -11.27 -20.78 -0.94
C THR A 40 -11.77 -19.45 -1.49
N ASP A 41 -12.91 -18.94 -0.99
CA ASP A 41 -13.45 -17.63 -1.38
C ASP A 41 -12.53 -16.48 -0.93
N ARG A 42 -11.89 -16.61 0.24
CA ARG A 42 -10.84 -15.65 0.67
C ARG A 42 -9.59 -15.73 -0.21
N SER A 43 -9.15 -16.92 -0.59
CA SER A 43 -7.94 -17.14 -1.39
C SER A 43 -8.12 -16.90 -2.90
N ASN A 44 -9.39 -16.87 -3.35
CA ASN A 44 -9.84 -16.45 -4.68
C ASN A 44 -10.46 -15.04 -4.67
N SER A 45 -10.40 -14.31 -3.56
CA SER A 45 -10.86 -12.92 -3.53
C SER A 45 -10.07 -12.12 -4.57
N LEU A 46 -10.74 -11.19 -5.25
CA LEU A 46 -10.12 -10.34 -6.29
C LEU A 46 -8.78 -9.75 -5.80
N ARG A 47 -8.77 -9.23 -4.56
CA ARG A 47 -7.56 -8.70 -3.89
C ARG A 47 -6.42 -9.72 -3.76
N SER A 48 -6.72 -10.96 -3.37
CA SER A 48 -5.69 -11.99 -3.21
C SER A 48 -5.13 -12.47 -4.56
N VAL A 49 -5.94 -12.41 -5.62
CA VAL A 49 -5.49 -12.70 -6.98
C VAL A 49 -4.62 -11.57 -7.51
N GLU A 50 -5.03 -10.31 -7.30
CA GLU A 50 -4.24 -9.12 -7.65
C GLU A 50 -2.88 -9.11 -6.97
N MET A 51 -2.85 -9.38 -5.65
CA MET A 51 -1.59 -9.43 -4.89
C MET A 51 -0.65 -10.52 -5.43
N LYS A 52 -1.16 -11.72 -5.74
CA LYS A 52 -0.36 -12.79 -6.34
C LYS A 52 0.20 -12.42 -7.71
N LYS A 53 -0.57 -11.69 -8.53
CA LYS A 53 -0.10 -11.19 -9.83
C LYS A 53 1.03 -10.19 -9.66
N LEU A 54 0.85 -9.24 -8.74
CA LEU A 54 1.85 -8.24 -8.41
C LEU A 54 3.14 -8.89 -7.87
N GLU A 55 3.04 -9.81 -6.91
CA GLU A 55 4.19 -10.54 -6.37
C GLU A 55 4.97 -11.29 -7.47
N LYS A 56 4.26 -11.86 -8.44
CA LYS A 56 4.87 -12.52 -9.59
C LYS A 56 5.63 -11.53 -10.47
N GLU A 57 5.05 -10.36 -10.74
CA GLU A 57 5.69 -9.30 -11.53
C GLU A 57 6.93 -8.73 -10.82
N LEU A 58 6.81 -8.45 -9.52
CA LEU A 58 7.94 -8.02 -8.69
C LEU A 58 9.07 -9.05 -8.68
N SER A 59 8.73 -10.34 -8.51
CA SER A 59 9.71 -11.44 -8.52
C SER A 59 10.44 -11.56 -9.86
N ALA A 60 9.75 -11.35 -10.98
CA ALA A 60 10.37 -11.36 -12.32
C ALA A 60 11.40 -10.22 -12.48
N ARG A 61 11.23 -9.12 -11.74
CA ARG A 61 12.13 -7.97 -11.71
C ARG A 61 13.16 -8.01 -10.57
N HIS A 62 13.21 -9.09 -9.80
CA HIS A 62 14.04 -9.22 -8.60
C HIS A 62 13.74 -8.15 -7.53
N LEU A 63 12.47 -7.71 -7.46
CA LEU A 63 11.97 -6.76 -6.47
C LEU A 63 11.21 -7.50 -5.36
N CYS A 64 11.14 -6.87 -4.18
CA CYS A 64 10.37 -7.34 -3.03
C CYS A 64 9.36 -6.28 -2.62
N LEU A 65 8.15 -6.71 -2.23
CA LEU A 65 7.13 -5.83 -1.71
C LEU A 65 7.47 -5.43 -0.27
N PHE A 66 7.51 -4.13 0.00
CA PHE A 66 7.61 -3.58 1.35
C PHE A 66 6.27 -2.97 1.73
N GLU A 67 5.61 -3.52 2.75
CA GLU A 67 4.31 -3.04 3.21
C GLU A 67 4.48 -1.77 4.03
N VAL A 68 3.78 -0.70 3.63
CA VAL A 68 3.64 0.53 4.41
C VAL A 68 2.26 0.60 5.06
N PRO A 69 2.10 1.34 6.17
CA PRO A 69 0.80 1.58 6.78
C PRO A 69 -0.24 2.09 5.76
N SER A 70 -1.43 1.50 5.76
CA SER A 70 -2.56 1.90 4.91
C SER A 70 -3.33 3.10 5.50
N ASP A 71 -2.63 4.22 5.66
CA ASP A 71 -3.19 5.49 6.12
C ASP A 71 -3.11 6.57 5.02
N GLY A 72 -3.52 7.80 5.35
CA GLY A 72 -3.48 8.91 4.41
C GLY A 72 -2.06 9.37 4.03
N ASP A 73 -1.02 8.84 4.66
CA ASP A 73 0.39 9.11 4.40
C ASP A 73 1.06 8.04 3.50
N CYS A 74 0.36 6.95 3.15
CA CYS A 74 0.91 5.80 2.45
C CYS A 74 1.71 6.14 1.18
N LEU A 75 1.26 7.10 0.37
CA LEU A 75 1.99 7.56 -0.83
C LEU A 75 3.38 8.09 -0.46
N TYR A 76 3.43 9.01 0.51
CA TYR A 76 4.66 9.65 0.97
C TYR A 76 5.56 8.66 1.70
N GLN A 77 4.98 7.71 2.45
CA GLN A 77 5.73 6.63 3.10
C GLN A 77 6.40 5.72 2.07
N SER A 78 5.70 5.37 0.99
CA SER A 78 6.22 4.52 -0.10
C SER A 78 7.37 5.20 -0.82
N ILE A 79 7.20 6.46 -1.21
CA ILE A 79 8.28 7.26 -1.84
C ILE A 79 9.44 7.45 -0.85
N GLY A 80 9.14 7.81 0.40
CA GLY A 80 10.16 8.02 1.44
C GLY A 80 11.00 6.77 1.71
N HIS A 81 10.39 5.59 1.70
CA HIS A 81 11.10 4.32 1.80
C HIS A 81 12.06 4.10 0.62
N GLN A 82 11.60 4.34 -0.62
CA GLN A 82 12.46 4.25 -1.82
C GLN A 82 13.64 5.22 -1.76
N LEU A 83 13.41 6.47 -1.32
CA LEU A 83 14.46 7.48 -1.17
C LEU A 83 15.49 7.08 -0.11
N LYS A 84 15.05 6.48 1.01
CA LYS A 84 15.97 5.97 2.04
C LYS A 84 16.84 4.83 1.55
N ILE A 85 16.28 3.86 0.82
CA ILE A 85 17.06 2.76 0.23
C ILE A 85 18.16 3.29 -0.69
N ARG A 86 17.87 4.37 -1.42
CA ARG A 86 18.80 5.02 -2.35
C ARG A 86 19.78 5.98 -1.70
N ASN A 87 19.71 6.19 -0.38
CA ASN A 87 20.45 7.24 0.32
C ASN A 87 20.29 8.61 -0.36
N TYR A 88 19.09 8.91 -0.85
CA TYR A 88 18.82 10.14 -1.57
C TYR A 88 19.00 11.35 -0.64
N PRO A 89 19.76 12.40 -1.03
CA PRO A 89 20.12 13.51 -0.16
C PRO A 89 18.98 14.52 -0.01
N LEU A 90 17.85 14.08 0.57
CA LEU A 90 16.62 14.86 0.71
C LEU A 90 16.83 16.21 1.42
N HIS A 91 17.76 16.25 2.38
CA HIS A 91 18.15 17.48 3.09
C HIS A 91 18.65 18.60 2.16
N THR A 92 19.25 18.25 1.02
CA THR A 92 19.78 19.24 0.07
C THR A 92 18.65 20.00 -0.63
N LEU A 93 17.47 19.39 -0.78
CA LEU A 93 16.30 20.07 -1.36
C LEU A 93 15.69 21.08 -0.40
N ILE A 94 15.69 20.77 0.90
CA ILE A 94 15.23 21.67 1.95
C ILE A 94 16.02 22.98 1.92
N GLY A 95 17.35 22.92 1.79
CA GLY A 95 18.17 24.13 1.73
C GLY A 95 17.95 25.00 0.48
N LYS A 96 17.36 24.45 -0.59
CA LYS A 96 17.09 25.18 -1.85
C LYS A 96 15.73 25.84 -1.89
N ILE A 97 14.81 25.40 -1.04
CA ILE A 97 13.45 25.92 -0.94
C ILE A 97 13.44 26.75 0.33
N GLU A 98 13.05 28.03 0.26
CA GLU A 98 12.88 28.84 1.45
C GLU A 98 11.76 28.21 2.32
N MET A 99 12.12 27.25 3.16
CA MET A 99 11.21 26.63 4.10
C MET A 99 11.01 27.61 5.25
N SER A 100 9.82 28.20 5.29
CA SER A 100 9.43 29.17 6.32
C SER A 100 9.19 28.55 7.70
N ASP A 101 9.40 27.24 7.87
CA ASP A 101 9.17 26.52 9.14
C ASP A 101 10.50 26.17 9.84
N PRO A 102 10.88 26.91 10.90
CA PRO A 102 12.15 26.71 11.61
C PRO A 102 12.25 25.35 12.32
N GLU A 103 11.13 24.69 12.63
CA GLU A 103 11.14 23.43 13.41
C GLU A 103 11.77 22.25 12.65
N ILE A 104 11.93 22.35 11.32
CA ILE A 104 12.57 21.31 10.49
C ILE A 104 14.07 21.55 10.34
N LEU A 105 14.56 22.78 10.53
CA LEU A 105 15.91 23.20 10.18
C LEU A 105 16.96 22.90 11.26
N ASP A 106 16.55 22.84 12.53
CA ASP A 106 17.48 22.78 13.66
C ASP A 106 18.16 21.40 13.87
N ASP A 107 17.72 20.35 13.18
CA ASP A 107 18.22 18.97 13.40
C ASP A 107 18.39 18.16 12.10
N ILE A 108 18.78 18.84 11.01
CA ILE A 108 19.04 18.19 9.72
C ILE A 108 20.37 17.43 9.77
N THR A 109 20.33 16.25 10.37
CA THR A 109 21.36 15.21 10.21
C THR A 109 21.01 14.33 9.01
N THR A 110 21.96 13.52 8.55
CA THR A 110 21.74 12.54 7.47
C THR A 110 20.69 11.48 7.82
N ASP A 111 20.30 11.35 9.10
CA ASP A 111 19.36 10.34 9.58
C ASP A 111 17.97 10.94 9.91
N LEU A 112 17.16 11.15 8.87
CA LEU A 112 15.79 11.64 9.00
C LEU A 112 14.83 10.50 9.40
N THR A 113 14.00 10.71 10.42
CA THR A 113 12.90 9.77 10.74
C THR A 113 11.88 9.70 9.59
N MET A 114 11.15 8.60 9.46
CA MET A 114 10.10 8.49 8.41
C MET A 114 9.05 9.59 8.52
N LYS A 115 8.72 10.02 9.75
CA LYS A 115 7.80 11.14 9.99
C LYS A 115 8.33 12.45 9.42
N GLN A 116 9.63 12.74 9.60
CA GLN A 116 10.26 13.91 8.99
C GLN A 116 10.29 13.81 7.47
N VAL A 117 10.64 12.64 6.92
CA VAL A 117 10.62 12.40 5.47
C VAL A 117 9.23 12.67 4.88
N VAL A 118 8.17 12.15 5.50
CA VAL A 118 6.79 12.39 5.05
C VAL A 118 6.45 13.88 5.10
N LYS A 119 6.76 14.58 6.19
CA LYS A 119 6.55 16.05 6.29
C LYS A 119 7.27 16.81 5.17
N ILE A 120 8.53 16.45 4.90
CA ILE A 120 9.32 17.08 3.83
C ILE A 120 8.67 16.82 2.47
N LEU A 121 8.31 15.58 2.15
CA LEU A 121 7.69 15.25 0.87
C LEU A 121 6.34 15.95 0.69
N ARG A 122 5.51 16.04 1.73
CA ARG A 122 4.25 16.80 1.71
C ARG A 122 4.49 18.28 1.41
N HIS A 123 5.49 18.88 2.06
CA HIS A 123 5.88 20.26 1.81
C HIS A 123 6.38 20.44 0.37
N LEU A 124 7.26 19.56 -0.13
CA LEU A 124 7.77 19.61 -1.51
C LEU A 124 6.63 19.55 -2.54
N ALA A 125 5.68 18.63 -2.35
CA ALA A 125 4.52 18.49 -3.22
C ALA A 125 3.67 19.77 -3.21
N SER A 126 3.26 20.23 -2.03
CA SER A 126 2.44 21.45 -1.87
C SER A 126 3.14 22.69 -2.41
N TYR A 127 4.44 22.87 -2.13
CA TYR A 127 5.25 23.98 -2.62
C TYR A 127 5.25 24.03 -4.15
N HIS A 128 5.52 22.88 -4.80
CA HIS A 128 5.58 22.81 -6.24
C HIS A 128 4.22 23.03 -6.90
N ILE A 129 3.17 22.41 -6.36
CA ILE A 129 1.80 22.59 -6.86
C ILE A 129 1.39 24.06 -6.76
N ARG A 130 1.60 24.68 -5.58
CA ARG A 130 1.25 26.09 -5.34
C ARG A 130 2.01 27.04 -6.26
N LYS A 131 3.31 26.81 -6.47
CA LYS A 131 4.16 27.66 -7.32
C LYS A 131 3.81 27.57 -8.80
N ASN A 132 3.25 26.46 -9.26
CA ASN A 132 2.92 26.21 -10.66
C ASN A 132 1.40 25.99 -10.84
N MET A 133 0.58 26.80 -10.14
CA MET A 133 -0.88 26.65 -10.10
C MET A 133 -1.52 26.43 -11.47
N ASP A 134 -1.10 27.18 -12.49
CA ASP A 134 -1.69 27.11 -13.84
C ASP A 134 -1.53 25.72 -14.49
N ASP A 135 -0.49 24.97 -14.13
CA ASP A 135 -0.23 23.62 -14.64
C ASP A 135 -1.08 22.55 -13.95
N PHE A 136 -1.57 22.82 -12.73
CA PHE A 136 -2.25 21.84 -11.88
C PHE A 136 -3.76 22.12 -11.74
N LEU A 137 -4.16 23.38 -11.63
CA LEU A 137 -5.54 23.80 -11.40
C LEU A 137 -6.54 23.20 -12.41
N PRO A 138 -6.24 23.09 -13.72
CA PRO A 138 -7.17 22.49 -14.69
C PRO A 138 -7.55 21.03 -14.41
N PHE A 139 -6.76 20.32 -13.60
CA PHE A 139 -6.96 18.90 -13.27
C PHE A 139 -7.58 18.68 -11.89
N LEU A 140 -7.83 19.75 -11.13
CA LEU A 140 -8.34 19.69 -9.77
C LEU A 140 -9.86 19.94 -9.75
N PHE A 141 -10.56 19.08 -9.01
CA PHE A 141 -12.01 19.14 -8.83
C PHE A 141 -12.36 19.18 -7.35
N ASN A 142 -13.43 19.88 -7.01
CA ASN A 142 -13.96 19.87 -5.67
C ASN A 142 -14.53 18.46 -5.37
N PRO A 143 -14.13 17.80 -4.27
CA PRO A 143 -14.57 16.43 -3.98
C PRO A 143 -16.07 16.33 -3.64
N ASP A 144 -16.67 17.41 -3.12
CA ASP A 144 -18.08 17.43 -2.72
C ASP A 144 -19.00 17.78 -3.89
N SER A 145 -18.62 18.76 -4.73
CA SER A 145 -19.45 19.21 -5.85
C SER A 145 -19.12 18.56 -7.19
N GLY A 146 -17.90 18.02 -7.36
CA GLY A 146 -17.40 17.51 -8.63
C GLY A 146 -17.10 18.59 -9.67
N GLU A 147 -17.23 19.87 -9.32
CA GLU A 147 -16.95 21.00 -10.20
C GLU A 147 -15.44 21.31 -10.23
N PRO A 148 -14.93 21.97 -11.29
CA PRO A 148 -13.56 22.45 -11.34
C PRO A 148 -13.21 23.30 -10.11
N MET A 149 -12.01 23.09 -9.57
CA MET A 149 -11.57 23.78 -8.36
C MET A 149 -11.39 25.28 -8.61
N SER A 150 -11.87 26.10 -7.67
CA SER A 150 -11.63 27.55 -7.69
C SER A 150 -10.25 27.88 -7.11
N ILE A 151 -9.70 29.04 -7.46
CA ILE A 151 -8.43 29.54 -6.90
C ILE A 151 -8.48 29.61 -5.37
N ALA A 152 -9.61 30.02 -4.79
CA ALA A 152 -9.77 30.07 -3.34
C ALA A 152 -9.69 28.68 -2.68
N ASN A 153 -10.28 27.65 -3.32
CA ASN A 153 -10.23 26.28 -2.84
C ASN A 153 -8.86 25.61 -3.12
N PHE A 154 -8.13 26.08 -4.14
CA PHE A 154 -6.80 25.58 -4.50
C PHE A 154 -5.77 25.83 -3.41
N GLU A 155 -5.75 27.03 -2.81
CA GLU A 155 -4.85 27.31 -1.68
C GLU A 155 -5.15 26.39 -0.48
N GLN A 156 -6.44 26.14 -0.20
CA GLN A 156 -6.83 25.21 0.84
C GLN A 156 -6.41 23.77 0.52
N TYR A 157 -6.48 23.35 -0.74
CA TYR A 157 -5.98 22.06 -1.19
C TYR A 157 -4.47 21.92 -0.95
N CYS A 158 -3.67 22.93 -1.30
CA CYS A 158 -2.24 22.94 -1.03
C CYS A 158 -1.92 22.87 0.47
N ASP A 159 -2.69 23.59 1.30
CA ASP A 159 -2.57 23.53 2.76
C ASP A 159 -2.92 22.15 3.31
N ASN A 160 -3.95 21.50 2.77
CA ASN A 160 -4.35 20.16 3.18
C ASN A 160 -3.28 19.11 2.84
N ILE A 161 -2.65 19.20 1.66
CA ILE A 161 -1.51 18.35 1.29
C ILE A 161 -0.41 18.44 2.34
N GLU A 162 -0.06 19.66 2.74
CA GLU A 162 1.07 19.95 3.61
C GLU A 162 0.81 19.60 5.07
N LYS A 163 -0.37 19.98 5.58
CA LYS A 163 -0.66 20.03 7.03
C LYS A 163 -1.47 18.84 7.53
N THR A 164 -2.00 18.00 6.65
CA THR A 164 -2.91 16.90 7.03
C THR A 164 -2.48 15.58 6.40
N SER A 165 -3.10 14.48 6.82
CA SER A 165 -2.97 13.17 6.17
C SER A 165 -3.95 13.01 5.01
N MET A 166 -4.14 14.05 4.19
CA MET A 166 -4.91 13.94 2.95
C MET A 166 -4.25 12.92 2.02
N TRP A 167 -5.10 12.09 1.40
CA TRP A 167 -4.68 11.07 0.44
C TRP A 167 -4.08 11.75 -0.78
N GLY A 168 -2.86 11.35 -1.14
CA GLY A 168 -2.22 11.81 -2.38
C GLY A 168 -2.59 10.93 -3.57
N GLY A 169 -2.42 11.49 -4.76
CA GLY A 169 -2.63 10.80 -6.03
C GLY A 169 -1.65 11.28 -7.10
N GLN A 170 -2.11 11.28 -8.35
CA GLN A 170 -1.26 11.58 -9.50
C GLN A 170 -0.66 13.00 -9.48
N ILE A 171 -1.41 13.98 -8.97
CA ILE A 171 -0.98 15.38 -8.89
C ILE A 171 0.25 15.50 -7.98
N GLU A 172 0.17 14.91 -6.78
CA GLU A 172 1.27 14.89 -5.83
C GLU A 172 2.47 14.09 -6.36
N ILE A 173 2.25 12.96 -7.05
CA ILE A 173 3.33 12.17 -7.67
C ILE A 173 4.05 12.98 -8.75
N ARG A 174 3.33 13.69 -9.62
CA ARG A 174 3.93 14.56 -10.65
C ARG A 174 4.76 15.67 -10.00
N ALA A 175 4.22 16.32 -8.97
CA ALA A 175 4.94 17.35 -8.25
C ALA A 175 6.21 16.81 -7.58
N LEU A 176 6.12 15.66 -6.91
CA LEU A 176 7.26 15.02 -6.25
C LEU A 176 8.32 14.55 -7.24
N SER A 177 7.93 13.92 -8.35
CA SER A 177 8.86 13.52 -9.40
C SER A 177 9.67 14.72 -9.91
N THR A 178 9.01 15.86 -10.10
CA THR A 178 9.66 17.11 -10.54
C THR A 178 10.60 17.67 -9.47
N MET A 179 10.16 17.74 -8.21
CA MET A 179 10.99 18.27 -7.13
C MET A 179 12.19 17.38 -6.80
N LEU A 180 12.02 16.06 -6.93
CA LEU A 180 13.08 15.08 -6.72
C LEU A 180 13.96 14.91 -7.95
N GLN A 181 13.53 15.38 -9.14
CA GLN A 181 14.21 15.10 -10.42
C GLN A 181 14.43 13.60 -10.63
N LEU A 182 13.41 12.80 -10.26
CA LEU A 182 13.45 11.35 -10.34
C LEU A 182 12.18 10.84 -11.03
N PRO A 183 12.29 9.85 -11.93
CA PRO A 183 11.11 9.17 -12.44
C PRO A 183 10.49 8.29 -11.35
N ILE A 184 9.16 8.21 -11.32
CA ILE A 184 8.39 7.38 -10.39
C ILE A 184 7.60 6.37 -11.21
N GLU A 185 7.95 5.10 -11.09
CA GLU A 185 7.24 3.97 -11.68
C GLU A 185 6.16 3.48 -10.70
N ILE A 186 4.94 3.37 -11.20
CA ILE A 186 3.78 2.86 -10.47
C ILE A 186 3.43 1.50 -11.07
N LEU A 187 3.63 0.44 -10.28
CA LEU A 187 3.26 -0.92 -10.63
C LEU A 187 1.84 -1.21 -10.19
N GLN A 188 1.10 -1.88 -11.06
CA GLN A 188 -0.26 -2.31 -10.78
C GLN A 188 -0.38 -3.81 -11.09
N ALA A 189 -1.37 -4.47 -10.48
CA ALA A 189 -1.58 -5.90 -10.68
C ALA A 189 -1.91 -6.27 -12.13
N GLU A 190 -2.44 -5.33 -12.91
CA GLU A 190 -2.79 -5.48 -14.31
C GLU A 190 -2.41 -4.22 -15.10
N GLY A 191 -1.99 -4.39 -16.35
CA GLY A 191 -1.63 -3.29 -17.23
C GLY A 191 -0.13 -3.04 -17.33
N VAL A 192 0.23 -1.99 -18.07
CA VAL A 192 1.62 -1.54 -18.22
C VAL A 192 1.95 -0.60 -17.06
N PRO A 193 3.14 -0.70 -16.45
CA PRO A 193 3.58 0.27 -15.44
C PRO A 193 3.44 1.70 -15.94
N LEU A 194 2.93 2.58 -15.09
CA LEU A 194 2.87 4.01 -15.37
C LEU A 194 4.15 4.66 -14.87
N ILE A 195 4.85 5.40 -15.72
CA ILE A 195 6.01 6.19 -15.32
C ILE A 195 5.63 7.67 -15.34
N ILE A 196 5.86 8.34 -14.22
CA ILE A 196 5.70 9.79 -14.09
C ILE A 196 7.09 10.41 -13.98
N GLY A 197 7.36 11.46 -14.74
CA GLY A 197 8.68 12.08 -14.80
C GLY A 197 9.65 11.41 -15.77
N GLU A 198 9.16 10.90 -16.91
CA GLU A 198 9.99 10.29 -17.95
C GLU A 198 11.10 11.22 -18.46
N GLU A 199 10.91 12.54 -18.31
CA GLU A 199 11.93 13.55 -18.61
C GLU A 199 13.20 13.44 -17.74
N PHE A 200 13.14 12.76 -16.59
CA PHE A 200 14.26 12.55 -15.67
C PHE A 200 14.98 11.21 -15.92
N SER A 201 15.20 10.87 -17.19
CA SER A 201 15.72 9.57 -17.63
C SER A 201 17.17 9.26 -17.25
N GLU A 202 17.91 10.24 -16.73
CA GLU A 202 19.30 10.07 -16.28
C GLU A 202 19.40 9.20 -15.02
N GLU A 203 18.33 9.12 -14.23
CA GLU A 203 18.24 8.34 -13.00
C GLU A 203 17.25 7.17 -13.17
N PRO A 204 17.51 5.99 -12.60
CA PRO A 204 16.54 4.89 -12.63
C PRO A 204 15.27 5.28 -11.86
N PRO A 205 14.07 4.81 -12.25
CA PRO A 205 12.83 5.17 -11.57
C PRO A 205 12.77 4.57 -10.17
N ILE A 206 12.26 5.32 -9.17
CA ILE A 206 11.80 4.70 -7.92
C ILE A 206 10.48 3.97 -8.19
N THR A 207 10.28 2.83 -7.55
CA THR A 207 9.10 1.98 -7.82
C THR A 207 8.16 1.96 -6.61
N ILE A 208 6.89 2.26 -6.86
CA ILE A 208 5.79 2.12 -5.89
C ILE A 208 4.69 1.23 -6.48
N VAL A 209 3.81 0.73 -5.61
CA VAL A 209 2.69 -0.17 -5.93
C VAL A 209 1.39 0.47 -5.46
#